data_AF-A0A937VNT8-F1
#
_entry.id   AF-A0A937VNT8-F1
#
_cell.length_a   1.000
_cell.length_b   1.000
_cell.length_c   1.000
_cell.angle_alpha   90.00
_cell.angle_beta   90.00
_cell.angle_gamma   90.00
#
_symmetry.space_group_name_H-M   'P 1'
#
loop_
_entity.id
_entity.type
_entity.pdbx_description
1 polymer ?
#
loop_
_entity_poly.entity_id
_entity_poly.type
_entity_poly.pdbx_seq_one_letter_code
_entity_poly.pdbx_strand_id
1 'polypeptide(L)'
;MAKLTDKQRLFVEAYLECWNATEAARQAGYKGNYATLRTIGCQNLTKLNIREQISERLKAKAMSADEVLMRLAEQARGDISEFIRSGGVIDWEAVKHRGHLIKKICHTAGKQSSIELYDAQSALEK
;
A
#
# COMPACT_ATOMS: atom_id res chain seq x y z
N MET A 1 18.76 10.65 -20.43
CA MET A 1 18.88 9.52 -19.48
C MET A 1 18.97 8.22 -20.27
N ALA A 2 19.81 7.27 -19.83
CA ALA A 2 19.98 6.00 -20.55
C ALA A 2 18.78 5.07 -20.31
N LYS A 3 18.17 4.59 -21.40
CA LYS A 3 17.04 3.66 -21.38
C LYS A 3 17.42 2.36 -20.66
N LEU A 4 16.56 1.86 -19.78
CA LEU A 4 16.74 0.57 -19.10
C LEU A 4 16.74 -0.58 -20.12
N THR A 5 17.59 -1.57 -19.90
CA THR A 5 17.51 -2.84 -20.63
C THR A 5 16.33 -3.67 -20.14
N ASP A 6 15.89 -4.65 -20.93
CA ASP A 6 14.76 -5.51 -20.53
C ASP A 6 15.01 -6.24 -19.20
N LYS A 7 16.24 -6.72 -18.97
CA LYS A 7 16.61 -7.34 -17.69
C LYS A 7 16.58 -6.35 -16.52
N GLN A 8 16.93 -5.09 -16.74
CA GLN A 8 16.85 -4.08 -15.69
C GLN A 8 15.40 -3.68 -15.40
N ARG A 9 14.55 -3.61 -16.44
CA ARG A 9 13.11 -3.40 -16.27
C ARG A 9 12.47 -4.53 -15.47
N LEU A 10 12.74 -5.79 -15.83
CA LEU A 10 12.26 -6.96 -15.08
C LEU A 10 12.78 -6.97 -13.63
N PHE A 11 14.02 -6.54 -13.41
CA PHE A 11 14.57 -6.39 -12.07
C PHE A 11 13.81 -5.37 -11.24
N VAL A 12 13.44 -4.22 -11.83
CA VAL A 12 12.64 -3.20 -11.13
C VAL A 12 11.28 -3.75 -10.72
N GLU A 13 10.55 -4.43 -11.61
CA GLU A 13 9.25 -5.03 -11.26
C GLU A 13 9.39 -6.05 -10.14
N ALA A 14 10.31 -7.01 -10.30
CA ALA A 14 10.52 -8.06 -9.31
C ALA A 14 10.95 -7.48 -7.96
N TYR A 15 11.78 -6.44 -7.94
CA TYR A 15 12.22 -5.79 -6.70
C TYR A 15 11.07 -5.09 -5.97
N LEU A 16 10.16 -4.44 -6.69
CA LEU A 16 8.98 -3.78 -6.10
C LEU A 16 7.96 -4.78 -5.54
N GLU A 17 8.02 -6.04 -5.97
CA GLU A 17 7.17 -7.12 -5.47
C GLU A 17 7.79 -7.81 -4.24
N CYS A 18 9.07 -8.20 -4.31
CA CYS A 18 9.70 -9.02 -3.27
C CYS A 18 10.58 -8.26 -2.28
N TRP A 19 10.92 -6.99 -2.56
CA TRP A 19 11.80 -6.14 -1.75
C TRP A 19 13.17 -6.76 -1.44
N ASN A 20 13.62 -7.70 -2.26
CA ASN A 20 14.87 -8.43 -2.10
C ASN A 20 15.68 -8.38 -3.41
N ALA A 21 16.85 -7.75 -3.36
CA ALA A 21 17.68 -7.53 -4.55
C ALA A 21 18.19 -8.82 -5.18
N THR A 22 18.51 -9.83 -4.37
CA THR A 22 19.01 -11.13 -4.85
C THR A 22 17.89 -11.91 -5.54
N GLU A 23 16.71 -11.95 -4.92
CA GLU A 23 15.52 -12.59 -5.52
C GLU A 23 15.09 -11.88 -6.79
N ALA A 24 15.07 -10.53 -6.79
CA ALA A 24 14.76 -9.74 -7.97
C ALA A 24 15.75 -9.99 -9.13
N ALA A 25 17.05 -10.14 -8.84
CA ALA A 25 18.04 -10.51 -9.85
C ALA A 25 17.78 -11.93 -10.41
N ARG A 26 17.38 -12.88 -9.57
CA ARG A 26 17.02 -14.23 -10.03
C ARG A 26 15.80 -14.19 -10.96
N GLN A 27 14.73 -13.52 -10.52
CA GLN A 27 13.48 -13.42 -11.29
C GLN A 27 13.65 -12.65 -12.61
N ALA A 28 14.54 -11.65 -12.63
CA ALA A 28 14.88 -10.90 -13.83
C ALA A 28 15.78 -11.66 -14.84
N GLY A 29 16.11 -12.93 -14.56
CA GLY A 29 16.86 -13.79 -15.47
C GLY A 29 18.36 -13.48 -15.51
N TYR A 30 18.93 -12.94 -14.44
CA TYR A 30 20.39 -12.95 -14.26
C TYR A 30 20.85 -14.38 -13.93
N LYS A 31 22.02 -14.76 -14.44
CA LYS A 31 22.60 -16.10 -14.25
C LYS A 31 23.72 -16.04 -13.22
N GLY A 32 23.86 -17.10 -12.43
CA GLY A 32 24.94 -17.26 -11.46
C GLY A 32 24.49 -17.97 -10.20
N ASN A 33 25.45 -18.29 -9.34
CA ASN A 33 25.17 -18.77 -8.00
C ASN A 33 24.64 -17.63 -7.11
N TYR A 34 24.25 -17.96 -5.88
CA TYR A 34 23.72 -16.98 -4.92
C TYR A 34 24.64 -15.75 -4.74
N ALA A 35 25.95 -15.96 -4.57
CA ALA A 35 26.91 -14.88 -4.37
C ALA A 35 26.98 -13.92 -5.58
N THR A 36 26.86 -14.47 -6.79
CA THR A 36 26.81 -13.70 -8.04
C THR A 36 25.53 -12.87 -8.11
N LEU A 37 24.37 -13.49 -7.87
CA LEU A 37 23.07 -12.80 -7.91
C LEU A 37 22.96 -11.70 -6.85
N ARG A 38 23.48 -11.94 -5.65
CA ARG A 38 23.55 -10.94 -4.58
C ARG A 38 24.35 -9.72 -5.02
N THR A 39 25.54 -9.95 -5.59
CA THR A 39 26.40 -8.87 -6.10
C THR A 39 25.72 -8.09 -7.21
N ILE A 40 25.09 -8.77 -8.18
CA ILE A 40 24.35 -8.14 -9.28
C ILE A 40 23.17 -7.33 -8.74
N GLY A 41 22.41 -7.86 -7.79
CA GLY A 41 21.30 -7.15 -7.15
C GLY A 41 21.76 -5.85 -6.51
N CYS A 42 22.82 -5.88 -5.71
CA CYS A 42 23.42 -4.68 -5.12
C CYS A 42 23.88 -3.67 -6.18
N GLN A 43 24.56 -4.14 -7.23
CA GLN A 43 25.01 -3.27 -8.33
C GLN A 43 23.84 -2.64 -9.09
N ASN A 44 22.75 -3.36 -9.29
CA ASN A 44 21.57 -2.80 -9.95
C ASN A 44 20.92 -1.72 -9.07
N LEU A 45 20.87 -1.90 -7.75
CA LEU A 45 20.35 -0.88 -6.84
C LEU A 45 21.23 0.38 -6.74
N THR A 46 22.51 0.33 -7.11
CA THR A 46 23.37 1.53 -7.12
C THR A 46 23.32 2.31 -8.43
N LYS A 47 22.89 1.69 -9.53
CA LYS A 47 22.76 2.37 -10.83
C LYS A 47 21.67 3.44 -10.79
N LEU A 48 22.04 4.67 -11.15
CA LEU A 48 21.15 5.84 -11.09
C LEU A 48 19.84 5.63 -11.85
N ASN A 49 19.90 5.14 -13.09
CA ASN A 49 18.72 4.92 -13.93
C ASN A 49 17.75 3.86 -13.35
N ILE A 50 18.25 2.84 -12.66
CA ILE A 50 17.40 1.85 -11.98
C ILE A 50 16.76 2.47 -10.73
N ARG A 51 17.54 3.21 -9.93
CA ARG A 51 17.04 3.90 -8.73
C ARG A 51 15.94 4.90 -9.07
N GLU A 52 16.13 5.68 -10.12
CA GLU A 52 15.15 6.64 -10.60
C GLU A 52 13.85 5.93 -11.00
N GLN A 53 13.93 4.83 -11.74
CA GLN A 53 12.75 4.06 -12.13
C GLN A 53 12.01 3.44 -10.94
N ILE A 54 12.76 2.91 -9.96
CA ILE A 54 12.17 2.42 -8.70
C ILE A 54 11.45 3.57 -8.00
N SER A 55 12.08 4.74 -7.87
CA SER A 55 11.47 5.91 -7.24
C SER A 55 10.21 6.39 -7.96
N GLU A 56 10.24 6.44 -9.29
CA GLU A 56 9.07 6.82 -10.11
C GLU A 56 7.92 5.82 -9.93
N ARG A 57 8.22 4.52 -10.00
CA ARG A 57 7.20 3.47 -9.79
C ARG A 57 6.64 3.49 -8.36
N LEU A 58 7.48 3.79 -7.37
CA LEU A 58 7.01 3.96 -5.99
C LEU A 58 6.13 5.20 -5.86
N LYS A 59 6.52 6.34 -6.43
CA LYS A 59 5.67 7.53 -6.42
C LYS A 59 4.33 7.30 -7.12
N ALA A 60 4.31 6.48 -8.17
CA ALA A 60 3.08 6.15 -8.88
C ALA A 60 2.18 5.14 -8.15
N LYS A 61 2.75 4.25 -7.32
CA LYS A 61 2.01 3.18 -6.64
C LYS A 61 1.75 3.45 -5.15
N ALA A 62 2.64 4.15 -4.47
CA ALA A 62 2.57 4.41 -3.04
C ALA A 62 1.87 5.75 -2.76
N MET A 63 1.08 5.77 -1.69
CA MET A 63 0.59 7.02 -1.12
C MET A 63 1.77 7.87 -0.64
N SER A 64 1.64 9.19 -0.76
CA SER A 64 2.63 10.09 -0.16
C SER A 64 2.60 9.99 1.37
N ALA A 65 3.69 10.37 2.03
CA ALA A 65 3.71 10.41 3.49
C ALA A 65 2.61 11.32 4.05
N ASP A 66 2.36 12.46 3.40
CA ASP A 66 1.30 13.40 3.81
C ASP A 66 -0.09 12.79 3.64
N GLU A 67 -0.33 12.05 2.54
CA GLU A 67 -1.59 11.35 2.33
C GLU A 67 -1.82 10.25 3.38
N VAL A 68 -0.76 9.49 3.72
CA VAL A 68 -0.81 8.50 4.81
C VAL A 68 -1.18 9.17 6.13
N LEU A 69 -0.53 10.28 6.47
CA LEU A 69 -0.82 11.03 7.70
C LEU A 69 -2.24 11.57 7.72
N MET A 70 -2.74 12.09 6.58
CA MET A 70 -4.13 12.52 6.47
C MET A 70 -5.10 11.37 6.73
N ARG A 71 -4.91 10.22 6.09
CA ARG A 71 -5.78 9.05 6.29
C ARG A 71 -5.74 8.51 7.72
N LEU A 72 -4.56 8.45 8.33
CA LEU A 72 -4.43 8.07 9.75
C LEU A 72 -5.15 9.06 10.65
N ALA A 73 -5.06 10.36 10.37
CA ALA A 73 -5.76 11.39 11.14
C ALA A 73 -7.28 11.32 10.96
N GLU A 74 -7.78 10.92 9.78
CA GLU A 74 -9.20 10.65 9.56
C GLU A 74 -9.68 9.41 10.33
N GLN A 75 -8.88 8.34 10.36
CA GLN A 75 -9.19 7.14 11.17
C GLN A 75 -9.19 7.47 12.67
N ALA A 76 -8.19 8.23 13.14
CA ALA A 76 -8.07 8.62 14.55
C ALA A 76 -9.19 9.56 15.02
N ARG A 77 -9.76 10.37 14.12
CA ARG A 77 -10.85 11.33 14.44
C ARG A 77 -12.24 10.85 14.02
N GLY A 78 -12.34 9.73 13.32
CA GLY A 78 -13.60 9.21 12.81
C GLY A 78 -14.55 8.85 13.96
N ASP A 79 -15.81 9.27 13.83
CA ASP A 79 -16.84 8.98 14.82
C ASP A 79 -17.95 8.12 14.20
N ILE A 80 -18.43 7.12 14.95
CA ILE A 80 -19.45 6.18 14.49
C ILE A 80 -20.80 6.87 14.19
N SER A 81 -21.09 7.98 14.87
CA SER A 81 -22.33 8.75 14.70
C SER A 81 -22.48 9.31 13.28
N GLU A 82 -21.40 9.51 12.55
CA GLU A 82 -21.42 9.96 11.15
C GLU A 82 -22.08 8.94 10.21
N PHE A 83 -22.14 7.66 10.62
CA PHE A 83 -22.67 6.56 9.82
C PHE A 83 -24.05 6.07 10.29
N ILE A 84 -24.64 6.71 11.30
CA ILE A 84 -25.90 6.27 11.92
C ILE A 84 -26.90 7.43 11.95
N ARG A 85 -28.06 7.24 11.31
CA ARG A 85 -29.21 8.16 11.36
C ARG A 85 -30.05 7.94 12.62
N SER A 86 -30.96 8.86 12.88
CA SER A 86 -32.00 8.72 13.90
C SER A 86 -32.72 7.37 13.79
N GLY A 87 -32.84 6.65 14.90
CA GLY A 87 -33.44 5.31 14.93
C GLY A 87 -32.46 4.16 14.66
N GLY A 88 -31.15 4.41 14.60
CA GLY A 88 -30.13 3.35 14.49
C GLY A 88 -29.96 2.81 13.06
N VAL A 89 -30.46 3.52 12.06
CA VAL A 89 -30.37 3.14 10.65
C VAL A 89 -29.04 3.58 10.07
N ILE A 90 -28.35 2.68 9.35
CA ILE A 90 -27.09 3.01 8.69
C ILE A 90 -27.30 4.08 7.61
N ASP A 91 -26.47 5.12 7.62
CA ASP A 91 -26.39 6.10 6.56
C ASP A 91 -25.49 5.61 5.41
N TRP A 92 -26.10 4.95 4.43
CA TRP A 92 -25.39 4.45 3.26
C TRP A 92 -24.78 5.55 2.40
N GLU A 93 -25.25 6.79 2.49
CA GLU A 93 -24.62 7.90 1.77
C GLU A 93 -23.31 8.30 2.45
N ALA A 94 -23.30 8.39 3.78
CA ALA A 94 -22.06 8.59 4.54
C ALA A 94 -21.05 7.45 4.32
N VAL A 95 -21.51 6.20 4.24
CA VAL A 95 -20.66 5.03 3.93
C VAL A 95 -20.02 5.16 2.54
N LYS A 96 -20.69 5.68 1.52
CA LYS A 96 -20.08 5.88 0.20
C LYS A 96 -18.95 6.90 0.22
N HIS A 97 -19.10 7.98 1.00
CA HIS A 97 -18.11 9.07 1.06
C HIS A 97 -16.96 8.80 2.02
N ARG A 98 -17.20 8.06 3.11
CA ARG A 98 -16.23 7.84 4.20
C ARG A 98 -16.03 6.36 4.56
N GLY A 99 -16.35 5.47 3.63
CA GLY A 99 -16.28 4.01 3.85
C GLY A 99 -14.87 3.49 4.15
N HIS A 100 -13.82 4.23 3.81
CA HIS A 100 -12.43 3.90 4.14
C HIS A 100 -12.13 3.94 5.65
N LEU A 101 -13.02 4.51 6.46
CA LEU A 101 -12.94 4.49 7.92
C LEU A 101 -13.57 3.24 8.54
N ILE A 102 -14.32 2.48 7.75
CA ILE A 102 -15.11 1.35 8.23
C ILE A 102 -14.32 0.06 8.06
N LYS A 103 -14.13 -0.64 9.18
CA LYS A 103 -13.51 -1.97 9.22
C LYS A 103 -14.51 -3.06 8.84
N LYS A 104 -15.76 -2.94 9.28
CA LYS A 104 -16.81 -3.95 9.04
C LYS A 104 -18.21 -3.37 9.08
N ILE A 105 -19.08 -3.85 8.19
CA ILE A 105 -20.54 -3.62 8.24
C ILE A 105 -21.24 -4.97 8.24
N CYS A 106 -22.15 -5.17 9.19
CA CYS A 106 -23.11 -6.28 9.17
C CYS A 106 -24.51 -5.70 8.98
N HIS A 107 -25.13 -6.00 7.84
CA HIS A 107 -26.51 -5.67 7.56
C HIS A 107 -27.28 -6.94 7.21
N THR A 108 -28.30 -7.27 7.99
CA THR A 108 -29.20 -8.41 7.70
C THR A 108 -30.63 -7.92 7.79
N ALA A 109 -31.41 -8.10 6.72
CA ALA A 109 -32.82 -7.72 6.70
C ALA A 109 -33.56 -8.38 7.88
N GLY A 110 -34.23 -7.56 8.70
CA GLY A 110 -34.95 -8.01 9.90
C GLY A 110 -34.09 -8.25 11.15
N LYS A 111 -32.78 -7.95 11.14
CA LYS A 111 -31.91 -7.97 12.33
C LYS A 111 -31.28 -6.61 12.59
N GLN A 112 -30.73 -6.43 13.80
CA GLN A 112 -29.95 -5.26 14.17
C GLN A 112 -28.71 -5.17 13.27
N SER A 113 -28.49 -3.99 12.68
CA SER A 113 -27.28 -3.72 11.90
C SER A 113 -26.14 -3.28 12.82
N SER A 114 -24.89 -3.59 12.46
CA SER A 114 -23.71 -3.12 13.19
C SER A 114 -22.64 -2.58 12.24
N ILE A 115 -21.91 -1.57 12.71
CA ILE A 115 -20.77 -0.97 12.04
C ILE A 115 -19.60 -0.97 13.04
N GLU A 116 -18.41 -1.32 12.56
CA GLU A 116 -17.15 -1.25 13.29
C GLU A 116 -16.19 -0.36 12.49
N LEU A 117 -15.66 0.69 13.12
CA LEU A 117 -14.60 1.52 12.53
C LEU A 117 -13.23 0.89 12.80
N TYR A 118 -12.21 1.32 12.05
CA TYR A 118 -10.83 1.07 12.46
C TYR A 118 -10.56 1.70 13.82
N ASP A 119 -9.75 1.03 14.65
CA ASP A 119 -9.43 1.51 15.98
C ASP A 119 -8.56 2.78 15.90
N ALA A 120 -9.14 3.89 16.36
CA ALA A 120 -8.50 5.19 16.42
C ALA A 120 -7.24 5.22 17.31
N GLN A 121 -7.19 4.44 18.40
CA GLN A 121 -6.01 4.38 19.27
C GLN A 121 -4.89 3.55 18.62
N SER A 122 -5.23 2.40 18.04
CA SER A 122 -4.27 1.62 17.23
C SER A 122 -3.69 2.41 16.05
N ALA A 123 -4.43 3.39 15.51
CA ALA A 123 -3.93 4.27 14.46
C ALA A 123 -2.90 5.32 14.95
N LEU A 124 -2.83 5.58 16.26
CA LEU A 124 -1.95 6.58 16.90
C LEU A 124 -0.73 5.95 17.58
N GLU A 125 -0.81 4.67 17.94
CA GLU A 125 0.30 3.92 18.56
C GLU A 125 1.32 3.49 17.48
N LYS A 126 2.59 3.85 17.68
CA LYS A 126 3.72 3.45 16.84
C LYS A 126 4.34 2.14 17.31
#